data_AF-A0A8I0P4R5-F1
#
_entry.id   AF-A0A8I0P4R5-F1
#
_cell.length_a   1.000
_cell.length_b   1.000
_cell.length_c   1.000
_cell.angle_alpha   90.00
_cell.angle_beta   90.00
_cell.angle_gamma   90.00
#
_symmetry.space_group_name_H-M   'P 1'
#
loop_
_entity.id
_entity.type
_entity.pdbx_description
1 polymer ?
#
loop_
_entity_poly.entity_id
_entity_poly.type
_entity_poly.pdbx_seq_one_letter_code
_entity_poly.pdbx_strand_id
1 'polypeptide(L)' 'MGLFKKTDEEKAAIADMKAADRALNANSAREFKAGIRDETPEYQRLNTAANEAAAKVSFWSGGTKRK' A
#
# COMPACT_ATOMS: atom_id res chain seq x y z
N MET A 1 13.48 -27.96 6.82
CA MET A 1 13.18 -27.21 5.57
C MET A 1 11.69 -26.87 5.57
N GLY A 2 11.28 -25.64 5.90
CA GLY A 2 9.84 -25.29 5.87
C GLY A 2 9.42 -23.89 6.34
N LEU A 3 10.34 -23.01 6.77
CA LEU A 3 10.03 -21.73 7.42
C LEU A 3 9.78 -20.54 6.46
N PHE A 4 9.62 -20.79 5.16
CA PHE A 4 9.60 -19.73 4.14
C PHE A 4 8.29 -19.63 3.32
N LYS A 5 7.21 -20.29 3.74
CA LYS A 5 5.90 -20.05 3.11
C LYS A 5 5.17 -18.97 3.89
N LYS A 6 5.05 -17.78 3.28
CA LYS A 6 4.11 -16.74 3.71
C LYS A 6 2.75 -17.39 3.94
N THR A 7 2.12 -17.09 5.08
CA THR A 7 0.76 -17.57 5.34
C THR A 7 -0.20 -16.98 4.30
N ASP A 8 -1.34 -17.62 4.06
CA ASP A 8 -2.31 -17.08 3.09
C ASP A 8 -2.84 -15.71 3.54
N GLU A 9 -2.87 -15.45 4.85
CA GLU A 9 -3.13 -14.13 5.43
C GLU A 9 -2.07 -13.09 5.07
N GLU A 10 -0.77 -13.44 5.13
CA GLU A 10 0.30 -12.53 4.70
C GLU A 10 0.24 -12.25 3.20
N LYS A 11 -0.13 -13.24 2.39
CA LYS A 11 -0.31 -13.03 0.94
C LYS A 11 -1.49 -12.10 0.67
N ALA A 12 -2.61 -12.28 1.37
CA ALA A 12 -3.76 -11.41 1.26
C ALA A 12 -3.39 -9.97 1.68
N ALA A 13 -2.71 -9.79 2.81
CA ALA A 13 -2.27 -8.47 3.27
C ALA A 13 -1.31 -7.78 2.28
N ILE A 14 -0.40 -8.53 1.66
CA ILE A 14 0.50 -8.00 0.61
C ILE A 14 -0.28 -7.63 -0.66
N ALA A 15 -1.27 -8.45 -1.03
CA ALA A 15 -2.14 -8.16 -2.18
C ALA A 15 -2.96 -6.88 -1.94
N ASP A 16 -3.52 -6.72 -0.74
CA ASP A 16 -4.25 -5.54 -0.33
C ASP A 16 -3.37 -4.29 -0.31
N MET A 17 -2.14 -4.39 0.22
CA MET A 17 -1.16 -3.31 0.20
C MET A 17 -0.84 -2.88 -1.24
N LYS A 18 -0.56 -3.84 -2.14
CA LYS A 18 -0.31 -3.55 -3.55
C LYS A 18 -1.52 -2.95 -4.26
N ALA A 19 -2.73 -3.38 -3.92
CA ALA A 19 -3.95 -2.83 -4.50
C ALA A 19 -4.15 -1.37 -4.06
N ALA A 20 -3.92 -1.07 -2.77
CA ALA A 20 -3.98 0.29 -2.24
C ALA A 20 -2.89 1.19 -2.85
N ASP A 21 -1.64 0.72 -2.95
CA ASP A 21 -0.55 1.45 -3.60
C ASP A 21 -0.85 1.72 -5.08
N ARG A 22 -1.48 0.76 -5.77
CA ARG A 22 -1.88 0.94 -7.17
C ARG A 22 -2.96 2.00 -7.31
N ALA A 23 -3.93 2.02 -6.40
CA ALA A 23 -4.98 3.04 -6.38
C ALA A 23 -4.39 4.44 -6.09
N LEU A 24 -3.46 4.53 -5.14
CA LEU A 24 -2.73 5.76 -4.83
C LEU A 24 -1.97 6.27 -6.05
N ASN A 25 -1.14 5.42 -6.68
CA ASN A 25 -0.37 5.78 -7.86
C ASN A 25 -1.26 6.15 -9.06
N ALA A 26 -2.39 5.45 -9.24
CA ALA A 26 -3.35 5.80 -10.29
C ALA A 26 -3.97 7.18 -10.06
N ASN A 27 -4.27 7.54 -8.81
CA ASN A 27 -4.75 8.88 -8.49
C ASN A 27 -3.65 9.93 -8.70
N SER A 28 -2.46 9.72 -8.15
CA SER A 28 -1.32 10.63 -8.36
C SER A 28 -0.98 10.82 -9.83
N ALA A 29 -1.07 9.76 -10.66
CA ALA A 29 -0.87 9.88 -12.10
C ALA A 29 -1.97 10.73 -12.78
N ARG A 30 -3.22 10.65 -12.31
CA ARG A 30 -4.33 11.49 -12.79
C ARG A 30 -4.15 12.95 -12.36
N GLU A 31 -3.78 13.19 -11.10
CA GLU A 31 -3.50 14.52 -10.55
C GLU A 31 -2.33 15.17 -11.28
N PHE A 32 -1.22 14.43 -11.44
CA PHE A 32 -0.05 14.88 -12.17
C PHE A 32 -0.40 15.20 -13.64
N LYS A 33 -1.20 14.36 -14.30
CA LYS A 33 -1.69 14.62 -15.67
C LYS A 33 -2.62 15.83 -15.74
N ALA A 34 -3.39 16.08 -14.69
CA ALA A 34 -4.24 17.27 -14.55
C ALA A 34 -3.44 18.54 -14.16
N GLY A 35 -2.13 18.42 -13.89
CA GLY A 35 -1.29 19.52 -13.46
C GLY A 35 -1.47 19.89 -11.97
N ILE A 36 -2.20 19.09 -11.21
CA ILE A 36 -2.40 19.26 -9.77
C ILE A 36 -1.15 18.76 -9.07
N ARG A 37 -0.44 19.68 -8.41
CA ARG A 37 0.78 19.38 -7.63
C ARG A 37 0.56 19.45 -6.12
N ASP A 38 -0.64 19.87 -5.69
CA ASP A 38 -1.01 19.98 -4.29
C ASP A 38 -1.49 18.63 -3.75
N GLU A 39 -1.28 18.41 -2.44
CA GLU A 39 -1.86 17.27 -1.74
C GLU A 39 -3.39 17.37 -1.78
N THR A 40 -4.02 16.48 -2.54
CA THR A 40 -5.47 16.41 -2.55
C THR A 40 -5.97 15.63 -1.34
N PRO A 41 -7.20 15.90 -0.87
CA PRO A 41 -7.84 15.09 0.15
C PRO A 41 -7.99 13.63 -0.26
N GLU A 42 -8.10 13.36 -1.57
CA GLU A 42 -8.24 12.00 -2.10
C GLU A 42 -6.92 11.25 -2.06
N TYR A 43 -5.81 11.93 -2.38
CA TYR A 43 -4.47 11.39 -2.20
C TYR A 43 -4.21 11.04 -0.73
N GLN A 44 -4.55 11.92 0.22
CA GLN A 44 -4.38 11.64 1.65
C GLN A 44 -5.22 10.44 2.14
N ARG A 45 -6.46 10.29 1.66
CA ARG A 45 -7.30 9.12 1.99
C ARG A 45 -6.68 7.82 1.46
N LEU A 46 -6.23 7.82 0.19
CA LEU A 46 -5.60 6.65 -0.41
C LEU A 46 -4.25 6.33 0.25
N ASN A 47 -3.48 7.34 0.62
CA ASN A 47 -2.20 7.17 1.30
C ASN A 47 -2.39 6.62 2.72
N THR A 48 -3.44 7.07 3.43
CA THR A 48 -3.82 6.49 4.73
C THR A 48 -4.19 5.02 4.58
N ALA A 49 -5.02 4.67 3.59
CA ALA A 49 -5.39 3.28 3.33
C ALA A 49 -4.19 2.40 2.95
N ALA A 50 -3.26 2.92 2.14
CA ALA A 50 -2.01 2.24 1.81
C ALA A 50 -1.13 2.02 3.06
N ASN A 51 -1.01 3.03 3.92
CA ASN A 51 -0.27 2.92 5.18
C ASN A 51 -0.90 1.94 6.16
N GLU A 52 -2.23 1.91 6.29
CA GLU A 52 -2.94 0.92 7.11
C GLU A 52 -2.75 -0.51 6.60
N ALA A 53 -2.75 -0.70 5.26
CA ALA A 53 -2.44 -1.98 4.66
C ALA A 53 -0.97 -2.38 4.88
N ALA A 54 -0.04 -1.43 4.71
CA ALA A 54 1.37 -1.64 4.98
C ALA A 54 1.64 -1.97 6.46
N ALA A 55 0.89 -1.39 7.40
CA ALA A 55 0.99 -1.69 8.83
C ALA A 55 0.58 -3.13 9.19
N LYS A 56 -0.17 -3.81 8.32
CA LYS A 56 -0.52 -5.23 8.47
C LYS A 56 0.56 -6.16 7.91
N VAL A 57 1.41 -5.65 7.01
CA VAL A 57 2.46 -6.41 6.32
C VAL A 57 3.80 -6.25 7.04
N SER A 58 4.51 -7.36 7.25
CA SER A 58 5.87 -7.35 7.82
C SER A 58 6.82 -6.46 7.02
N PHE A 59 7.72 -5.77 7.72
CA PHE A 59 8.80 -4.98 7.10
C PHE A 59 9.61 -5.79 6.06
N TRP A 60 9.83 -7.09 6.32
CA TRP A 60 10.53 -7.98 5.39
C TRP A 60 9.77 -8.25 4.08
N SER A 61 8.47 -7.94 4.04
CA SER A 61 7.62 -8.09 2.86
C SER A 61 7.26 -6.74 2.21
N GLY A 62 7.88 -5.64 2.63
CA GLY A 62 7.64 -4.29 2.10
C GLY A 62 6.60 -3.47 2.86
N GLY A 63 6.09 -3.96 3.99
CA GLY A 63 5.21 -3.19 4.87
C GLY A 63 5.95 -2.42 5.96
N THR A 64 5.21 -1.92 6.95
CA THR A 64 5.75 -1.14 8.08
C THR A 64 5.61 -1.85 9.42
N LYS A 65 5.01 -3.06 9.45
CA LYS A 65 4.90 -3.86 10.66
C LYS A 65 6.28 -4.30 11.13
N ARG A 66 6.79 -3.66 12.18
CA ARG A 66 7.90 -4.19 12.98
C ARG A 66 7.31 -5.20 13.96
N LYS A 67 7.95 -6.36 14.01
CA LYS A 67 7.56 -7.57 14.73
C LYS A 67 6.95 -7.30 16.11
#